data_AF-A0A3N9NN21-F1
#
_entry.id   AF-A0A3N9NN21-F1
#
_cell.length_a   1.000
_cell.length_b   1.000
_cell.length_c   1.000
_cell.angle_alpha   90.00
_cell.angle_beta   90.00
_cell.angle_gamma   90.00
#
_symmetry.space_group_name_H-M   'P 1'
#
loop_
_entity.id
_entity.type
_entity.pdbx_description
1 polymer ?
#
loop_
_entity_poly.entity_id
_entity_poly.type
_entity_poly.pdbx_seq_one_letter_code
_entity_poly.pdbx_strand_id
1 'polypeptide(L)'
;MQFQIRFLLLLAVLLAACSRDKSPICPPADAPMGTYSYASYDTTEHMVARGWLTIDSFDSLRIAGEWHISKVGDPHEIGMQIGEGELVGAVQQSSIWINLNPDWVDNNVWLDGVLSDHGFEGTWTWATIAGPTSSGRFAAIKR
;
A
#
# COMPACT_ATOMS: atom_id res chain seq x y z
N MET A 1 -42.13 -49.83 -34.25
CA MET A 1 -40.72 -49.50 -33.94
C MET A 1 -40.69 -48.05 -33.47
N GLN A 2 -40.79 -47.86 -32.15
CA GLN A 2 -40.86 -46.58 -31.47
C GLN A 2 -39.51 -46.35 -30.81
N PHE A 3 -38.77 -45.28 -31.14
CA PHE A 3 -37.87 -44.64 -30.18
C PHE A 3 -37.60 -43.21 -30.65
N GLN A 4 -38.18 -42.27 -29.91
CA GLN A 4 -38.12 -40.83 -30.12
C GLN A 4 -36.69 -40.34 -29.85
N ILE A 5 -36.01 -39.85 -30.89
CA ILE A 5 -34.77 -39.10 -30.80
C ILE A 5 -35.15 -37.69 -30.29
N ARG A 6 -35.32 -37.56 -28.98
CA ARG A 6 -35.40 -36.26 -28.27
C ARG A 6 -34.26 -36.19 -27.28
N PHE A 7 -33.02 -36.13 -27.75
CA PHE A 7 -31.87 -35.92 -26.84
C PHE A 7 -30.66 -35.33 -27.57
N LEU A 8 -30.84 -34.30 -28.40
CA LEU A 8 -29.72 -33.69 -29.11
C LEU A 8 -29.81 -32.18 -29.32
N LEU A 9 -30.50 -31.46 -28.42
CA LEU A 9 -30.62 -30.00 -28.48
C LEU A 9 -30.36 -29.30 -27.13
N LEU A 10 -29.54 -29.89 -26.26
CA LEU A 10 -29.19 -29.28 -24.96
C LEU A 10 -27.68 -29.10 -24.71
N LEU A 11 -26.83 -29.31 -25.72
CA LEU A 11 -25.38 -29.21 -25.58
C LEU A 11 -24.76 -28.17 -26.53
N ALA A 12 -25.39 -27.01 -26.68
CA ALA A 12 -24.85 -25.91 -27.50
C ALA A 12 -24.87 -24.53 -26.81
N VAL A 13 -25.23 -24.46 -25.51
CA VAL A 13 -25.39 -23.18 -24.78
C VAL A 13 -24.39 -23.03 -23.61
N LEU A 14 -23.27 -23.75 -23.62
CA LEU A 14 -22.28 -23.72 -22.53
C LEU A 14 -20.89 -23.17 -22.92
N LEU A 15 -20.71 -22.65 -24.14
CA LEU A 15 -19.43 -22.10 -24.59
C LEU A 15 -19.36 -20.57 -24.67
N ALA A 16 -20.40 -19.85 -24.23
CA ALA A 16 -20.34 -18.40 -24.04
C ALA A 16 -19.81 -18.03 -22.64
N ALA A 17 -18.84 -18.79 -22.13
CA ALA A 17 -18.14 -18.44 -20.90
C ALA A 17 -17.12 -17.34 -21.23
N CYS A 18 -17.58 -16.10 -21.11
CA CYS A 18 -16.82 -14.88 -20.87
C CYS A 18 -15.33 -14.96 -21.25
N SER A 19 -15.00 -14.55 -22.47
CA SER A 19 -13.71 -13.90 -22.72
C SER A 19 -13.70 -12.60 -21.91
N ARG A 20 -13.33 -12.68 -20.62
CA ARG A 20 -12.92 -11.50 -19.87
C ARG A 20 -11.59 -11.09 -20.48
N ASP A 21 -11.66 -10.14 -21.40
CA ASP A 21 -10.53 -9.32 -21.77
C ASP A 21 -9.94 -8.77 -20.47
N LYS A 22 -8.82 -9.34 -20.03
CA LYS A 22 -7.95 -8.70 -19.05
C LYS A 22 -7.29 -7.54 -19.77
N SER A 23 -8.05 -6.49 -20.04
CA SER A 23 -7.46 -5.19 -20.31
C SER A 23 -6.54 -4.88 -19.13
N PRO A 24 -5.29 -4.44 -19.35
CA PRO A 24 -4.48 -3.93 -18.26
C PRO A 24 -5.30 -2.82 -17.60
N ILE A 25 -5.71 -3.06 -16.36
CA ILE A 25 -6.45 -2.08 -15.57
C ILE A 25 -5.42 -0.99 -15.29
N CYS A 26 -5.42 0.07 -16.10
CA CYS A 26 -4.71 1.27 -15.73
C CYS A 26 -5.26 1.71 -14.36
N PRO A 27 -4.40 2.01 -13.38
CA PRO A 27 -4.85 2.57 -12.12
C PRO A 27 -5.74 3.80 -12.37
N PRO A 28 -6.75 4.04 -11.52
CA PRO A 28 -7.48 5.30 -11.52
C PRO A 28 -6.52 6.50 -11.56
N ALA A 29 -6.93 7.61 -12.18
CA ALA A 29 -6.08 8.80 -12.31
C ALA A 29 -5.67 9.40 -10.96
N ASP A 30 -6.45 9.12 -9.91
CA ASP A 30 -6.25 9.51 -8.50
C ASP A 30 -5.53 8.45 -7.66
N ALA A 31 -5.11 7.32 -8.26
CA ALA A 31 -4.29 6.34 -7.55
C ALA A 31 -2.96 6.96 -7.10
N PRO A 32 -2.47 6.70 -5.88
CA PRO A 32 -1.23 7.25 -5.35
C PRO A 32 0.00 6.52 -5.90
N MET A 33 0.06 6.35 -7.21
CA MET A 33 1.16 5.70 -7.91
C MET A 33 2.34 6.66 -8.08
N GLY A 34 3.55 6.12 -7.97
CA GLY A 34 4.80 6.81 -8.27
C GLY A 34 5.81 6.79 -7.12
N THR A 35 6.84 7.62 -7.25
CA THR A 35 7.91 7.76 -6.25
C THR A 35 7.70 9.03 -5.42
N TYR A 36 7.93 8.92 -4.12
CA TYR A 36 7.73 9.96 -3.13
C TYR A 36 9.01 10.20 -2.35
N SER A 37 9.40 11.45 -2.17
CA SER A 37 10.41 11.85 -1.19
C SER A 37 9.80 11.77 0.21
N TYR A 38 10.43 10.99 1.09
CA TYR A 38 9.93 10.73 2.44
C TYR A 38 10.75 11.49 3.49
N ALA A 39 10.05 12.02 4.50
CA ALA A 39 10.65 12.50 5.74
C ALA A 39 9.73 12.18 6.92
N SER A 40 10.32 11.76 8.05
CA SER A 40 9.63 11.57 9.32
C SER A 40 10.25 12.41 10.43
N TYR A 41 9.40 12.78 11.37
CA TYR A 41 9.69 13.68 12.48
C TYR A 41 9.18 13.05 13.78
N ASP A 42 9.86 13.24 14.90
CA ASP A 42 9.34 12.86 16.20
C ASP A 42 8.23 13.82 16.69
N THR A 43 7.70 13.58 17.90
CA THR A 43 6.68 14.43 18.52
C THR A 43 7.16 15.84 18.89
N THR A 44 8.46 16.11 18.78
CA THR A 44 9.07 17.42 18.97
C THR A 44 9.40 18.12 17.64
N GLU A 45 8.92 17.58 16.52
CA GLU A 45 9.17 18.04 15.14
C GLU A 45 10.64 17.99 14.71
N HIS A 46 11.49 17.22 15.40
CA HIS A 46 12.84 16.94 14.92
C HIS A 46 12.81 15.83 13.88
N MET A 47 13.47 16.05 12.74
CA MET A 47 13.57 15.05 11.68
C MET A 47 14.39 13.86 12.14
N VAL A 48 13.83 12.66 12.02
CA VAL A 48 14.46 11.40 12.48
C VAL A 48 14.81 10.46 11.32
N ALA A 49 14.12 10.55 10.20
CA ALA A 49 14.45 9.78 9.00
C ALA A 49 14.10 10.53 7.70
N ARG A 50 14.78 10.15 6.61
CA ARG A 50 14.52 10.66 5.27
C ARG A 50 14.82 9.60 4.22
N GLY A 51 14.16 9.66 3.08
CA GLY A 51 14.38 8.68 2.02
C GLY A 51 13.40 8.79 0.88
N TRP A 52 12.97 7.65 0.37
CA TRP A 52 11.89 7.58 -0.60
C TRP A 52 11.03 6.34 -0.42
N LEU A 53 9.79 6.46 -0.90
CA LEU A 53 8.83 5.39 -1.07
C LEU A 53 8.50 5.29 -2.57
N THR A 54 8.23 4.10 -3.07
CA THR A 54 7.64 3.88 -4.39
C THR A 54 6.36 3.07 -4.21
N ILE A 55 5.30 3.49 -4.88
CA ILE A 55 4.05 2.74 -5.03
C ILE A 55 3.93 2.38 -6.51
N ASP A 56 4.13 1.10 -6.82
CA ASP A 56 4.19 0.57 -8.19
C ASP A 56 3.05 -0.43 -8.49
N SER A 57 2.23 -0.75 -7.50
CA SER A 57 1.05 -1.58 -7.62
C SER A 57 -0.16 -0.95 -6.94
N PHE A 58 -1.29 -0.92 -7.64
CA PHE A 58 -2.59 -0.50 -7.13
C PHE A 58 -3.70 -1.39 -7.70
N ASP A 59 -4.34 -2.20 -6.85
CA ASP A 59 -5.47 -3.06 -7.23
C ASP A 59 -6.67 -2.83 -6.32
N SER A 60 -7.76 -2.32 -6.91
CA SER A 60 -8.99 -1.86 -6.25
C SER A 60 -8.74 -0.75 -5.25
N LEU A 61 -8.16 -1.09 -4.10
CA LEU A 61 -7.81 -0.19 -3.00
C LEU A 61 -6.50 -0.58 -2.32
N ARG A 62 -5.85 -1.68 -2.73
CA ARG A 62 -4.61 -2.16 -2.14
C ARG A 62 -3.44 -1.57 -2.89
N ILE A 63 -2.41 -1.17 -2.14
CA ILE A 63 -1.14 -0.72 -2.68
C ILE A 63 -0.01 -1.63 -2.25
N ALA A 64 1.01 -1.70 -3.10
CA ALA A 64 2.30 -2.28 -2.76
C ALA A 64 3.43 -1.48 -3.41
N GLY A 65 4.63 -1.69 -2.90
CA GLY A 65 5.85 -1.16 -3.48
C GLY A 65 7.02 -1.30 -2.51
N GLU A 66 7.96 -0.36 -2.56
CA GLU A 66 9.23 -0.46 -1.84
C GLU A 66 9.60 0.87 -1.20
N TRP A 67 10.51 0.82 -0.24
CA TRP A 67 11.05 2.00 0.41
C TRP A 67 12.56 1.88 0.63
N HIS A 68 13.22 3.03 0.69
CA HIS A 68 14.61 3.15 1.10
C HIS A 68 14.76 4.40 1.95
N ILE A 69 15.00 4.21 3.24
CA ILE A 69 14.96 5.26 4.26
C ILE A 69 16.24 5.23 5.08
N SER A 70 16.85 6.39 5.26
CA SER A 70 18.06 6.58 6.06
C SER A 70 17.74 7.36 7.33
N LYS A 71 18.45 7.02 8.41
CA LYS A 71 18.37 7.73 9.68
C LYS A 71 18.93 9.14 9.53
N VAL A 72 18.35 10.10 10.24
CA VAL A 72 18.86 11.47 10.39
C VAL A 72 19.21 11.70 11.85
N GLY A 73 20.47 12.06 12.13
CA GLY A 73 20.94 12.23 13.51
C GLY A 73 21.10 10.89 14.25
N ASP A 74 20.80 10.89 15.55
CA ASP A 74 20.80 9.68 16.40
C ASP A 74 19.48 9.53 17.19
N PRO A 75 18.34 9.40 16.51
CA PRO A 75 17.05 9.27 17.15
C PRO A 75 16.92 7.93 17.87
N HIS A 76 16.24 7.97 19.00
CA HIS A 76 15.87 6.79 19.77
C HIS A 76 14.44 6.36 19.41
N GLU A 77 14.18 5.06 19.50
CA GLU A 77 12.82 4.51 19.44
C GLU A 77 12.06 4.85 18.15
N ILE A 78 12.69 4.78 16.98
CA ILE A 78 12.00 5.05 15.70
C ILE A 78 11.53 3.78 14.98
N GLY A 79 11.62 2.62 15.63
CA GLY A 79 11.27 1.33 15.02
C GLY A 79 12.11 0.97 13.80
N MET A 80 11.67 -0.05 13.08
CA MET A 80 12.34 -0.53 11.86
C MET A 80 11.90 0.24 10.61
N GLN A 81 12.05 1.56 10.63
CA GLN A 81 11.80 2.40 9.46
C GLN A 81 13.07 2.75 8.68
N ILE A 82 14.21 2.12 8.97
CA ILE A 82 15.53 2.45 8.41
C ILE A 82 16.08 1.26 7.61
N GLY A 83 16.70 1.55 6.47
CA GLY A 83 17.21 0.57 5.53
C GLY A 83 16.40 0.58 4.25
N GLU A 84 16.03 -0.61 3.78
CA GLU A 84 15.18 -0.82 2.62
C GLU A 84 14.23 -1.98 2.87
N GLY A 85 13.10 -2.00 2.17
CA GLY A 85 12.11 -3.06 2.30
C GLY A 85 10.89 -2.84 1.42
N GLU A 86 9.95 -3.76 1.55
CA GLU A 86 8.66 -3.69 0.88
C GLU A 86 7.64 -2.97 1.76
N LEU A 87 6.66 -2.33 1.11
CA LEU A 87 5.49 -1.78 1.76
C LEU A 87 4.22 -2.39 1.16
N VAL A 88 3.20 -2.51 2.00
CA VAL A 88 1.82 -2.78 1.57
C VAL A 88 0.88 -1.83 2.26
N GLY A 89 -0.26 -1.58 1.65
CA GLY A 89 -1.21 -0.64 2.23
C GLY A 89 -2.58 -0.70 1.60
N ALA A 90 -3.41 0.23 2.05
CA ALA A 90 -4.73 0.44 1.50
C ALA A 90 -5.02 1.94 1.36
N VAL A 91 -5.86 2.27 0.39
CA VAL A 91 -6.42 3.60 0.17
C VAL A 91 -7.93 3.51 0.32
N GLN A 92 -8.53 4.45 1.03
CA GLN A 92 -9.99 4.58 1.08
C GLN A 92 -10.34 6.06 1.11
N GLN A 93 -11.08 6.53 0.10
CA GLN A 93 -11.35 7.95 -0.08
C GLN A 93 -10.04 8.74 -0.13
N SER A 94 -9.86 9.73 0.76
CA SER A 94 -8.63 10.50 0.91
C SER A 94 -7.67 9.95 1.96
N SER A 95 -7.95 8.79 2.56
CA SER A 95 -7.08 8.17 3.57
C SER A 95 -6.19 7.10 2.96
N ILE A 96 -4.96 7.00 3.47
CA ILE A 96 -3.98 5.99 3.09
C ILE A 96 -3.36 5.38 4.35
N TRP A 97 -3.26 4.05 4.36
CA TRP A 97 -2.64 3.28 5.43
C TRP A 97 -1.53 2.42 4.83
N ILE A 98 -0.32 2.52 5.35
CA ILE A 98 0.83 1.74 4.87
C ILE A 98 1.50 1.01 6.03
N ASN A 99 1.81 -0.27 5.84
CA ASN A 99 2.77 -1.01 6.64
C ASN A 99 4.13 -1.01 5.92
N LEU A 100 5.18 -0.52 6.57
CA LEU A 100 6.55 -0.53 6.03
C LEU A 100 7.28 -1.86 6.23
N ASN A 101 6.71 -2.82 6.95
CA ASN A 101 7.33 -4.11 7.19
C ASN A 101 6.29 -5.24 7.34
N PRO A 102 5.53 -5.53 6.26
CA PRO A 102 4.41 -6.48 6.27
C PRO A 102 4.73 -7.88 6.79
N ASP A 103 5.98 -8.33 6.66
CA ASP A 103 6.38 -9.68 7.07
C ASP A 103 6.67 -9.82 8.57
N TRP A 104 6.57 -8.74 9.33
CA TRP A 104 6.84 -8.73 10.77
C TRP A 104 5.56 -8.56 11.55
N VAL A 105 5.30 -9.44 12.52
CA VAL A 105 4.04 -9.42 13.29
C VAL A 105 4.14 -8.52 14.51
N ASP A 106 5.33 -8.38 15.09
CA ASP A 106 5.57 -7.85 16.43
C ASP A 106 6.44 -6.58 16.46
N ASN A 107 6.73 -5.97 15.32
CA ASN A 107 7.63 -4.82 15.21
C ASN A 107 7.27 -3.88 14.05
N ASN A 108 5.98 -3.55 13.90
CA ASN A 108 5.46 -2.85 12.71
C ASN A 108 5.65 -1.33 12.76
N VAL A 109 5.92 -0.73 11.61
CA VAL A 109 5.82 0.72 11.39
C VAL A 109 4.66 1.02 10.45
N TRP A 110 3.65 1.68 11.00
CA TRP A 110 2.45 2.10 10.28
C TRP A 110 2.55 3.56 9.87
N LEU A 111 2.09 3.89 8.66
CA LEU A 111 1.86 5.25 8.21
C LEU A 111 0.36 5.45 7.99
N ASP A 112 -0.24 6.32 8.80
CA ASP A 112 -1.63 6.74 8.70
C ASP A 112 -1.67 8.15 8.11
N GLY A 113 -2.09 8.28 6.86
CA GLY A 113 -1.97 9.52 6.11
C GLY A 113 -3.24 9.97 5.40
N VAL A 114 -3.20 11.23 4.95
CA VAL A 114 -4.20 11.84 4.09
C VAL A 114 -3.57 12.18 2.75
N LEU A 115 -4.22 11.75 1.67
CA LEU A 115 -3.85 12.07 0.28
C LEU A 115 -4.11 13.54 -0.03
N SER A 116 -3.22 14.10 -0.84
CA SER A 116 -3.27 15.46 -1.39
C SER A 116 -2.72 15.46 -2.82
N ASP A 117 -2.85 16.57 -3.52
CA ASP A 117 -2.33 16.73 -4.89
C ASP A 117 -0.80 16.56 -4.97
N HIS A 118 -0.09 16.72 -3.84
CA HIS A 118 1.37 16.69 -3.77
C HIS A 118 1.93 15.42 -3.12
N GLY A 119 1.07 14.46 -2.75
CA GLY A 119 1.45 13.24 -2.07
C GLY A 119 0.61 13.01 -0.83
N PHE A 120 1.21 12.55 0.27
CA PHE A 120 0.47 12.25 1.48
C PHE A 120 1.30 12.49 2.74
N GLU A 121 0.60 12.87 3.80
CA GLU A 121 1.21 13.19 5.08
C GLU A 121 0.30 12.73 6.22
N GLY A 122 0.88 12.55 7.40
CA GLY A 122 0.14 12.11 8.57
C GLY A 122 1.03 11.63 9.68
N THR A 123 0.63 10.55 10.36
CA THR A 123 1.33 10.02 11.53
C THR A 123 2.04 8.72 11.18
N TRP A 124 3.30 8.60 11.58
CA TRP A 124 3.95 7.29 11.64
C TRP A 124 3.84 6.77 13.07
N THR A 125 3.61 5.46 13.21
CA THR A 125 3.55 4.78 14.52
C THR A 125 4.40 3.53 14.48
N TRP A 126 5.36 3.43 15.39
CA TRP A 126 6.04 2.18 15.67
C TRP A 126 5.30 1.44 16.78
N ALA A 127 4.91 0.19 16.51
CA ALA A 127 4.23 -0.65 17.47
C ALA A 127 4.94 -2.00 17.64
N THR A 128 4.99 -2.45 18.89
CA THR A 128 5.45 -3.80 19.24
C THR A 128 4.27 -4.66 19.68
N ILE A 129 4.51 -5.92 20.06
CA ILE A 129 3.48 -6.77 20.68
C ILE A 129 2.88 -6.16 21.96
N ALA A 130 3.59 -5.25 22.64
CA ALA A 130 3.09 -4.53 23.81
C ALA A 130 2.18 -3.33 23.45
N GLY A 131 2.11 -2.96 22.17
CA GLY A 131 1.34 -1.83 21.66
C GLY A 131 2.20 -0.73 21.04
N PRO A 132 1.59 0.44 20.72
CA PRO A 132 2.30 1.61 20.22
C PRO A 132 3.44 2.03 21.16
N THR A 133 4.64 2.19 20.63
CA THR A 133 5.86 2.53 21.39
C THR A 133 6.28 3.97 21.14
N SER A 134 6.24 4.41 19.89
CA SER A 134 6.56 5.78 19.52
C SER A 134 5.81 6.20 18.26
N SER A 135 5.74 7.50 18.03
CA SER A 135 5.09 8.07 16.86
C SER A 135 5.64 9.46 16.54
N GLY A 136 5.17 9.99 15.42
CA GLY A 136 5.37 11.38 15.06
C GLY A 136 4.80 11.66 13.68
N ARG A 137 5.17 12.79 13.08
CA ARG A 137 4.66 13.19 11.77
C ARG A 137 5.50 12.61 10.65
N PHE A 138 4.89 12.29 9.51
CA PHE A 138 5.62 12.04 8.28
C PHE A 138 5.03 12.85 7.13
N ALA A 139 5.84 13.04 6.08
CA ALA A 139 5.41 13.54 4.79
C ALA A 139 6.07 12.74 3.66
N ALA A 140 5.28 12.39 2.66
CA ALA A 140 5.68 11.71 1.43
C ALA A 140 5.26 12.59 0.24
N ILE A 141 6.21 13.30 -0.35
CA ILE A 141 5.96 14.28 -1.41
C ILE A 141 6.31 13.69 -2.76
N LYS A 142 5.38 13.73 -3.72
CA LYS A 142 5.56 13.16 -5.06
C LYS A 142 6.77 13.80 -5.77
N ARG A 143 7.59 12.96 -6.43
CA ARG A 143 8.74 13.38 -7.24
C ARG A 143 8.37 13.67 -8.68
#